data_AF-A0A2C9JWQ4-F1
#
_entry.id   AF-A0A2C9JWQ4-F1
#
_cell.length_a   1.000
_cell.length_b   1.000
_cell.length_c   1.000
_cell.angle_alpha   90.00
_cell.angle_beta   90.00
_cell.angle_gamma   90.00
#
_symmetry.space_group_name_H-M   'P 1'
#
loop_
_entity.id
_entity.type
_entity.pdbx_description
1 polymer ?
#
loop_
_entity_poly.entity_id
_entity_poly.type
_entity_poly.pdbx_seq_one_letter_code
_entity_poly.pdbx_strand_id
1 'polypeptide(L)'
;MLKKFSDAQTVDIFKDERDGKLREVGNQAVWSLSSCKPGFGVEQLREESNETYWQSDGPQPHTVSIQFRGKTTLHDVCIYADYKSDESYTPNRLSIRAGNHANDLVEIEQVELSEPTGWVCIPLKDVHDKPIRTFMIQIAVLSNHQNGRDTHIRRIKVRSPVNYGDVPYPNASNMTLKNLAFTIR
;
A
#
# COMPACT_ATOMS: atom_id res chain seq x y z
N MET A 1 -14.62 5.73 7.23
CA MET A 1 -14.54 5.00 8.51
C MET A 1 -13.10 4.54 8.65
N LEU A 2 -12.41 4.92 9.72
CA LEU A 2 -10.99 4.62 9.88
C LEU A 2 -10.83 3.13 10.24
N LYS A 3 -10.07 2.36 9.45
CA LYS A 3 -9.85 0.93 9.73
C LYS A 3 -8.70 0.77 10.71
N LYS A 4 -8.99 0.19 11.87
CA LYS A 4 -7.99 -0.19 12.87
C LYS A 4 -7.61 -1.64 12.67
N PHE A 5 -6.31 -1.91 12.55
CA PHE A 5 -5.76 -3.25 12.60
C PHE A 5 -5.05 -3.38 13.95
N SER A 6 -5.70 -4.08 14.88
CA SER A 6 -5.29 -4.11 16.30
C SER A 6 -4.44 -5.32 16.69
N ASP A 7 -4.24 -6.28 15.80
CA ASP A 7 -3.39 -7.45 16.03
C ASP A 7 -2.86 -7.95 14.68
N ALA A 8 -1.72 -8.65 14.69
CA ALA A 8 -1.22 -9.35 13.50
C ALA A 8 -2.34 -10.18 12.89
N GLN A 9 -2.50 -10.15 11.56
CA GLN A 9 -3.41 -11.08 10.90
C GLN A 9 -2.88 -12.50 11.18
N THR A 10 -3.51 -13.23 12.11
CA THR A 10 -3.24 -14.65 12.41
C THR A 10 -3.57 -15.55 11.22
N VAL A 11 -4.15 -14.98 10.17
CA VAL A 11 -4.42 -15.58 8.89
C VAL A 11 -3.11 -15.73 8.13
N ASP A 12 -2.87 -16.92 7.61
CA ASP A 12 -1.81 -17.16 6.63
C ASP A 12 -2.06 -16.31 5.39
N ILE A 13 -1.45 -15.13 5.37
CA ILE A 13 -1.62 -14.16 4.30
C ILE A 13 -1.19 -14.71 2.94
N PHE A 14 -0.35 -15.75 2.91
CA PHE A 14 0.16 -16.35 1.67
C PHE A 14 -0.71 -17.48 1.15
N LYS A 15 -1.80 -17.86 1.84
CA LYS A 15 -2.70 -18.92 1.40
C LYS A 15 -3.19 -18.69 -0.04
N ASP A 16 -3.71 -17.50 -0.33
CA ASP A 16 -4.26 -17.20 -1.65
C ASP A 16 -3.18 -17.07 -2.75
N GLU A 17 -1.93 -16.76 -2.39
CA GLU A 17 -0.79 -16.85 -3.31
C GLU A 17 -0.46 -18.32 -3.63
N ARG A 18 -0.41 -19.20 -2.63
CA ARG A 18 -0.15 -20.64 -2.82
C ARG A 18 -1.28 -21.37 -3.53
N ASP A 19 -2.53 -20.95 -3.29
CA ASP A 19 -3.71 -21.45 -4.00
C ASP A 19 -3.79 -20.92 -5.44
N GLY A 20 -2.87 -20.04 -5.87
CA GLY A 20 -2.85 -19.47 -7.22
C GLY A 20 -3.98 -18.46 -7.51
N LYS A 21 -4.62 -17.91 -6.47
CA LYS A 21 -5.68 -16.90 -6.61
C LYS A 21 -5.12 -15.49 -6.71
N LEU A 22 -4.04 -15.22 -5.99
CA LEU A 22 -3.29 -13.97 -6.00
C LEU A 22 -1.86 -14.19 -6.53
N ARG A 23 -1.27 -13.15 -7.11
CA ARG A 23 0.13 -13.09 -7.52
C ARG A 23 0.77 -11.79 -7.04
N GLU A 24 2.02 -11.85 -6.61
CA GLU A 24 2.84 -10.66 -6.36
C GLU A 24 3.17 -9.97 -7.69
N VAL A 25 3.04 -8.64 -7.75
CA VAL A 25 3.26 -7.84 -8.97
C VAL A 25 4.23 -6.67 -8.76
N GLY A 26 4.82 -6.53 -7.57
CA GLY A 26 5.78 -5.49 -7.25
C GLY A 26 7.01 -5.49 -8.15
N ASN A 27 7.41 -6.66 -8.68
CA ASN A 27 8.49 -6.76 -9.66
C ASN A 27 8.19 -6.15 -11.04
N GLN A 28 6.93 -5.80 -11.33
CA GLN A 28 6.50 -5.16 -12.57
C GLN A 28 6.47 -3.63 -12.47
N ALA A 29 6.81 -3.08 -11.30
CA ALA A 29 6.77 -1.66 -11.00
C ALA A 29 8.16 -1.06 -10.76
N VAL A 30 8.24 0.25 -10.96
CA VAL A 30 9.33 1.10 -10.48
C VAL A 30 8.96 1.59 -9.08
N TRP A 31 9.92 1.50 -8.15
CA TRP A 31 9.75 1.88 -6.76
C TRP A 31 10.63 3.07 -6.43
N SER A 32 10.09 4.03 -5.68
CA SER A 32 10.85 5.16 -5.16
C SER A 32 10.41 5.51 -3.74
N LEU A 33 11.32 6.13 -3.00
CA LEU A 33 11.14 6.54 -1.61
C LEU A 33 11.23 8.07 -1.51
N SER A 34 10.53 8.68 -0.56
CA SER A 34 10.71 10.11 -0.30
C SER A 34 12.12 10.43 0.22
N SER A 35 12.69 9.52 1.01
CA SER A 35 14.04 9.59 1.55
C SER A 35 14.50 8.19 1.97
N CYS A 36 15.80 8.01 2.12
CA CYS A 36 16.34 6.84 2.79
C CYS A 36 17.72 7.14 3.38
N LYS A 37 18.06 6.47 4.49
CA LYS A 37 19.46 6.38 4.91
C LYS A 37 20.26 5.55 3.90
N PRO A 38 21.55 5.87 3.68
CA PRO A 38 22.43 5.05 2.85
C PRO A 38 22.43 3.59 3.30
N GLY A 39 22.12 2.65 2.39
CA GLY A 39 22.06 1.21 2.67
C GLY A 39 20.73 0.69 3.23
N PHE A 40 19.73 1.54 3.44
CA PHE A 40 18.41 1.17 3.98
C PHE A 40 17.30 1.72 3.09
N GLY A 41 17.25 1.31 1.82
CA GLY A 41 16.38 1.86 0.78
C GLY A 41 15.37 0.86 0.21
N VAL A 42 15.08 1.00 -1.08
CA VAL A 42 14.07 0.20 -1.81
C VAL A 42 14.38 -1.29 -1.80
N GLU A 43 15.66 -1.65 -1.85
CA GLU A 43 16.11 -3.04 -1.94
C GLU A 43 15.58 -3.85 -0.75
N GLN A 44 15.74 -3.31 0.46
CA GLN A 44 15.35 -3.97 1.70
C GLN A 44 13.83 -4.23 1.77
N LEU A 45 13.00 -3.31 1.24
CA LEU A 45 11.54 -3.50 1.18
C LEU A 45 11.10 -4.71 0.37
N ARG A 46 11.95 -5.18 -0.55
CA ARG A 46 11.61 -6.19 -1.55
C ARG A 46 12.35 -7.50 -1.35
N GLU A 47 13.27 -7.55 -0.39
CA GLU A 47 13.98 -8.76 -0.01
C GLU A 47 13.06 -9.77 0.72
N GLU A 48 13.55 -11.01 0.83
CA GLU A 48 12.85 -12.06 1.56
C GLU A 48 13.17 -12.10 3.06
N SER A 49 14.06 -11.21 3.52
CA SER A 49 14.45 -11.10 4.93
C SER A 49 13.52 -10.16 5.71
N ASN A 50 13.17 -10.55 6.94
CA ASN A 50 12.47 -9.65 7.87
C ASN A 50 13.46 -8.86 8.75
N GLU A 51 14.76 -9.13 8.65
CA GLU A 51 15.81 -8.46 9.44
C GLU A 51 16.25 -7.14 8.82
N THR A 52 16.10 -7.01 7.50
CA THR A 52 16.42 -5.78 6.76
C THR A 52 15.20 -4.87 6.66
N TYR A 53 15.43 -3.57 6.49
CA TYR A 53 14.37 -2.56 6.45
C TYR A 53 14.77 -1.34 5.64
N TRP A 54 13.77 -0.66 5.08
CA TRP A 54 13.89 0.74 4.71
C TRP A 54 13.90 1.58 5.98
N GLN A 55 14.81 2.54 6.05
CA GLN A 55 14.79 3.60 7.04
C GLN A 55 14.69 4.95 6.33
N SER A 56 13.63 5.71 6.62
CA SER A 56 13.51 7.09 6.11
C SER A 56 14.56 8.01 6.74
N ASP A 57 14.81 9.15 6.09
CA ASP A 57 15.70 10.20 6.60
C ASP A 57 15.26 11.56 6.03
N GLY A 58 14.09 12.03 6.47
CA GLY A 58 13.44 13.19 5.86
C GLY A 58 12.24 13.73 6.65
N PRO A 59 11.53 14.72 6.11
CA PRO A 59 10.29 15.20 6.71
C PRO A 59 9.13 14.21 6.45
N GLN A 60 8.23 14.09 7.42
CA GLN A 60 6.95 13.41 7.22
C GLN A 60 6.04 14.20 6.26
N PRO A 61 5.16 13.53 5.51
CA PRO A 61 4.96 12.08 5.46
C PRO A 61 6.06 11.35 4.69
N HIS A 62 6.44 10.15 5.16
CA HIS A 62 7.40 9.28 4.45
C HIS A 62 6.65 8.45 3.42
N THR A 63 7.10 8.42 2.16
CA THR A 63 6.33 7.78 1.09
C THR A 63 7.10 6.70 0.37
N VAL A 64 6.42 5.58 0.10
CA VAL A 64 6.82 4.58 -0.90
C VAL A 64 5.90 4.74 -2.11
N SER A 65 6.47 5.04 -3.26
CA SER A 65 5.75 5.21 -4.53
C SER A 65 6.03 4.03 -5.45
N ILE A 66 4.98 3.43 -5.99
CA ILE A 66 5.05 2.20 -6.78
C ILE A 66 4.31 2.44 -8.09
N GLN A 67 5.06 2.56 -9.18
CA GLN A 67 4.56 2.94 -10.49
C GLN A 67 4.68 1.78 -11.48
N PHE A 68 3.55 1.32 -12.01
CA PHE A 68 3.45 0.28 -13.01
C PHE A 68 3.58 0.86 -14.42
N ARG A 69 4.14 0.08 -15.34
CA ARG A 69 4.23 0.45 -16.77
C ARG A 69 2.87 0.47 -17.47
N GLY A 70 1.94 -0.35 -17.00
CA GLY A 70 0.57 -0.45 -17.52
C GLY A 70 -0.45 -0.35 -16.38
N LYS A 71 -1.72 -0.13 -16.73
CA LYS A 71 -2.79 -0.07 -15.74
C LYS A 71 -3.03 -1.46 -15.13
N THR A 72 -2.55 -1.65 -13.91
CA THR A 72 -2.51 -2.93 -13.21
C THR A 72 -3.68 -3.04 -12.24
N THR A 73 -4.33 -4.20 -12.19
CA THR A 73 -5.35 -4.52 -11.18
C THR A 73 -4.69 -4.94 -9.89
N LEU A 74 -5.05 -4.31 -8.77
CA LEU A 74 -4.44 -4.55 -7.46
C LEU A 74 -5.52 -4.98 -6.47
N HIS A 75 -5.27 -6.08 -5.76
CA HIS A 75 -6.14 -6.62 -4.74
C HIS A 75 -5.84 -6.01 -3.37
N ASP A 76 -4.56 -6.00 -2.98
CA ASP A 76 -4.11 -5.48 -1.70
C ASP A 76 -2.63 -5.05 -1.74
N VAL A 77 -2.25 -4.30 -0.72
CA VAL A 77 -0.85 -4.06 -0.34
C VAL A 77 -0.63 -4.69 1.02
N CYS A 78 0.38 -5.55 1.14
CA CYS A 78 0.79 -6.14 2.40
C CYS A 78 2.10 -5.53 2.87
N ILE A 79 2.14 -5.13 4.13
CA ILE A 79 3.29 -4.48 4.76
C ILE A 79 3.71 -5.32 5.96
N TYR A 80 5.01 -5.59 6.12
CA TYR A 80 5.55 -6.19 7.33
C TYR A 80 6.09 -5.08 8.25
N ALA A 81 5.55 -5.02 9.46
CA ALA A 81 5.97 -4.11 10.52
C ALA A 81 6.03 -4.86 11.85
N ASP A 82 7.04 -4.58 12.67
CA ASP A 82 7.20 -5.21 13.98
C ASP A 82 7.49 -4.16 15.06
N TYR A 83 6.47 -3.87 15.86
CA TYR A 83 6.56 -2.91 16.97
C TYR A 83 7.59 -3.31 18.01
N LYS A 84 7.78 -4.60 18.27
CA LYS A 84 8.75 -5.06 19.28
C LYS A 84 10.18 -4.81 18.85
N SER A 85 10.45 -4.84 17.54
CA SER A 85 11.78 -4.61 16.99
C SER A 85 12.04 -3.13 16.66
N ASP A 86 11.00 -2.38 16.29
CA ASP A 86 11.15 -1.02 15.73
C ASP A 86 10.68 0.10 16.67
N GLU A 87 9.90 -0.20 17.71
CA GLU A 87 9.42 0.76 18.72
C GLU A 87 8.85 2.06 18.10
N SER A 88 9.52 3.19 18.28
CA SER A 88 9.11 4.50 17.74
C SER A 88 9.22 4.60 16.21
N TYR A 89 10.00 3.73 15.54
CA TYR A 89 10.09 3.71 14.08
C TYR A 89 8.89 3.02 13.41
N THR A 90 8.04 2.35 14.18
CA THR A 90 6.89 1.61 13.65
C THR A 90 5.78 2.56 13.19
N PRO A 91 5.33 2.50 11.92
CA PRO A 91 4.17 3.26 11.46
C PRO A 91 2.94 3.01 12.34
N ASN A 92 2.21 4.05 12.73
CA ASN A 92 0.90 3.90 13.38
C ASN A 92 -0.25 4.39 12.51
N ARG A 93 0.03 5.18 11.48
CA ARG A 93 -1.00 5.72 10.58
C ARG A 93 -0.49 5.82 9.16
N LEU A 94 -1.19 5.15 8.27
CA LEU A 94 -0.88 5.06 6.84
C LEU A 94 -2.02 5.67 6.02
N SER A 95 -1.66 6.32 4.92
CA SER A 95 -2.57 6.73 3.85
C SER A 95 -2.15 5.99 2.58
N ILE A 96 -3.08 5.22 2.01
CA ILE A 96 -2.89 4.56 0.72
C ILE A 96 -3.56 5.42 -0.33
N ARG A 97 -2.78 5.79 -1.34
CA ARG A 97 -3.21 6.66 -2.43
C ARG A 97 -3.02 5.96 -3.76
N ALA A 98 -3.88 6.27 -4.73
CA ALA A 98 -3.79 5.74 -6.07
C ALA A 98 -4.11 6.83 -7.11
N GLY A 99 -3.53 6.70 -8.29
CA GLY A 99 -3.70 7.68 -9.38
C GLY A 99 -3.02 7.20 -10.65
N ASN A 100 -3.06 8.02 -11.69
CA ASN A 100 -2.29 7.72 -12.88
C ASN A 100 -0.82 8.10 -12.69
N HIS A 101 -0.55 9.23 -12.04
CA HIS A 101 0.76 9.89 -11.91
C HIS A 101 0.90 10.49 -10.50
N ALA A 102 2.07 11.02 -10.13
CA ALA A 102 2.28 11.56 -8.78
C ALA A 102 1.38 12.77 -8.44
N ASN A 103 0.93 13.53 -9.45
CA ASN A 103 0.18 14.78 -9.28
C ASN A 103 -1.35 14.56 -9.18
N ASP A 104 -1.86 13.36 -9.46
CA ASP A 104 -3.30 13.04 -9.42
C ASP A 104 -3.65 11.95 -8.39
N LEU A 105 -2.73 11.67 -7.46
CA LEU A 105 -2.95 10.71 -6.40
C LEU A 105 -4.11 11.14 -5.50
N VAL A 106 -5.08 10.24 -5.33
CA VAL A 106 -6.19 10.40 -4.38
C VAL A 106 -6.05 9.37 -3.26
N GLU A 107 -6.37 9.77 -2.03
CA GLU A 107 -6.46 8.84 -0.90
C GLU A 107 -7.64 7.89 -1.12
N ILE A 108 -7.36 6.59 -1.09
CA ILE A 108 -8.36 5.53 -1.26
C ILE A 108 -8.62 4.78 0.05
N GLU A 109 -7.65 4.76 0.96
CA GLU A 109 -7.78 4.10 2.25
C GLU A 109 -6.85 4.76 3.28
N GLN A 110 -7.33 4.90 4.51
CA GLN A 110 -6.53 5.35 5.65
C GLN A 110 -6.60 4.30 6.76
N VAL A 111 -5.42 3.90 7.24
CA VAL A 111 -5.25 2.77 8.14
C VAL A 111 -4.53 3.19 9.41
N GLU A 112 -5.05 2.77 10.56
CA GLU A 112 -4.35 2.84 11.84
C GLU A 112 -3.83 1.46 12.24
N LEU A 113 -2.54 1.41 12.60
CA LEU A 113 -1.85 0.24 13.09
C LEU A 113 -1.60 0.41 14.58
N SER A 114 -2.00 -0.58 15.39
CA SER A 114 -1.77 -0.59 16.82
C SER A 114 -0.75 -1.68 17.15
N GLU A 115 0.49 -1.29 17.40
CA GLU A 115 1.59 -2.20 17.78
C GLU A 115 1.69 -3.46 16.89
N PRO A 116 1.74 -3.33 15.55
CA PRO A 116 1.71 -4.48 14.65
C PRO A 116 2.93 -5.39 14.87
N THR A 117 2.74 -6.72 14.84
CA THR A 117 3.82 -7.71 14.93
C THR A 117 3.71 -8.73 13.79
N GLY A 118 3.98 -8.28 12.57
CA GLY A 118 3.97 -9.12 11.38
C GLY A 118 3.34 -8.45 10.15
N TRP A 119 2.72 -9.27 9.31
CA TRP A 119 2.08 -8.79 8.08
C TRP A 119 0.73 -8.12 8.36
N VAL A 120 0.53 -6.96 7.72
CA VAL A 120 -0.74 -6.26 7.63
C VAL A 120 -1.09 -6.10 6.16
N CYS A 121 -2.14 -6.77 5.70
CA CYS A 121 -2.65 -6.64 4.34
C CYS A 121 -3.83 -5.67 4.28
N ILE A 122 -3.69 -4.63 3.48
CA ILE A 122 -4.64 -3.53 3.29
C ILE A 122 -5.35 -3.75 1.95
N PRO A 123 -6.64 -4.14 1.95
CA PRO A 123 -7.41 -4.32 0.72
C PRO A 123 -7.52 -3.02 -0.08
N LEU A 124 -7.32 -3.11 -1.39
CA LEU A 124 -7.45 -1.99 -2.31
C LEU A 124 -8.73 -2.16 -3.12
N LYS A 125 -9.81 -1.51 -2.68
CA LYS A 125 -11.14 -1.68 -3.27
C LYS A 125 -11.70 -0.38 -3.83
N ASP A 126 -12.47 -0.49 -4.90
CA ASP A 126 -13.26 0.58 -5.46
C ASP A 126 -14.63 0.71 -4.74
N VAL A 127 -15.47 1.64 -5.23
CA VAL A 127 -16.81 1.90 -4.68
C VAL A 127 -17.78 0.71 -4.82
N HIS A 128 -17.43 -0.31 -5.61
CA HIS A 128 -18.19 -1.52 -5.83
C HIS A 128 -17.58 -2.74 -5.13
N ASP A 129 -16.66 -2.53 -4.17
CA ASP A 129 -15.94 -3.57 -3.44
C ASP A 129 -15.05 -4.45 -4.35
N LYS A 130 -14.69 -3.95 -5.55
CA LYS A 130 -13.81 -4.66 -6.48
C LYS A 130 -12.36 -4.18 -6.37
N PRO A 131 -11.37 -5.03 -6.70
CA PRO A 131 -9.98 -4.61 -6.85
C PRO A 131 -9.83 -3.35 -7.71
N ILE A 132 -9.03 -2.39 -7.24
CA ILE A 132 -8.77 -1.17 -8.02
C ILE A 132 -7.89 -1.48 -9.24
N ARG A 133 -7.94 -0.60 -10.24
CA ARG A 133 -7.04 -0.66 -11.39
C ARG A 133 -6.36 0.70 -11.59
N THR A 134 -5.04 0.74 -11.44
CA THR A 134 -4.28 1.99 -11.34
C THR A 134 -2.91 1.88 -12.03
N PHE A 135 -2.29 3.01 -12.35
CA PHE A 135 -0.89 3.04 -12.79
C PHE A 135 0.07 3.27 -11.63
N MET A 136 -0.38 3.95 -10.58
CA MET A 136 0.45 4.28 -9.43
C MET A 136 -0.30 4.03 -8.13
N ILE A 137 0.42 3.50 -7.15
CA ILE A 137 0.04 3.56 -5.74
C ILE A 137 1.13 4.28 -4.95
N GLN A 138 0.72 4.95 -3.89
CA GLN A 138 1.63 5.57 -2.93
C GLN A 138 1.18 5.19 -1.51
N ILE A 139 2.11 4.66 -0.74
CA ILE A 139 1.94 4.37 0.69
C ILE A 139 2.60 5.54 1.42
N ALA A 140 1.81 6.32 2.15
CA ALA A 140 2.30 7.45 2.92
C ALA A 140 2.20 7.14 4.42
N VAL A 141 3.35 7.05 5.09
CA VAL A 141 3.45 7.01 6.55
C VAL A 141 3.22 8.40 7.08
N LEU A 142 2.03 8.62 7.65
CA LEU A 142 1.60 9.92 8.16
C LEU A 142 2.14 10.18 9.57
N SER A 143 2.30 9.12 10.37
CA SER A 143 2.92 9.18 11.69
C SER A 143 3.38 7.79 12.14
N ASN A 144 4.29 7.79 13.11
CA ASN A 144 4.78 6.59 13.77
C ASN A 144 4.31 6.53 15.23
N HIS A 145 4.48 5.37 15.85
CA HIS A 145 4.30 5.19 17.29
C HIS A 145 5.25 6.11 18.07
N GLN A 146 4.85 6.49 19.29
CA GLN A 146 5.66 7.30 20.21
C GLN A 146 6.20 8.61 19.60
N ASN A 147 5.53 9.15 18.58
CA ASN A 147 5.96 10.32 17.80
C ASN A 147 7.35 10.17 17.17
N GLY A 148 7.75 8.96 16.78
CA GLY A 148 9.02 8.72 16.08
C GLY A 148 9.12 9.51 14.78
N ARG A 149 10.30 10.08 14.54
CA ARG A 149 10.57 10.95 13.40
C ARG A 149 10.65 10.17 12.09
N ASP A 150 11.48 9.14 12.06
CA ASP A 150 11.72 8.27 10.90
C ASP A 150 10.94 6.98 11.02
N THR A 151 10.79 6.26 9.90
CA THR A 151 10.02 5.02 9.83
C THR A 151 10.88 3.84 9.43
N HIS A 152 10.57 2.67 9.99
CA HIS A 152 11.05 1.38 9.51
C HIS A 152 9.89 0.63 8.86
N ILE A 153 10.10 0.21 7.61
CA ILE A 153 9.27 -0.82 6.98
C ILE A 153 10.22 -1.91 6.51
N ARG A 154 9.95 -3.14 6.95
CA ARG A 154 10.81 -4.29 6.65
C ARG A 154 10.52 -4.82 5.27
N ARG A 155 9.25 -5.00 4.92
CA ARG A 155 8.84 -5.59 3.63
C ARG A 155 7.51 -5.05 3.12
N ILE A 156 7.37 -5.02 1.80
CA ILE A 156 6.12 -4.71 1.11
C ILE A 156 5.89 -5.71 -0.01
N LYS A 157 4.67 -6.24 -0.10
CA LYS A 157 4.16 -6.98 -1.26
C LYS A 157 2.97 -6.24 -1.85
N VAL A 158 2.89 -6.21 -3.18
CA VAL A 158 1.69 -5.72 -3.88
C VAL A 158 1.10 -6.86 -4.66
N ARG A 159 -0.18 -7.16 -4.46
CA ARG A 159 -0.79 -8.36 -5.03
C ARG A 159 -1.90 -8.03 -6.00
N SER A 160 -1.98 -8.82 -7.06
CA SER A 160 -3.02 -8.79 -8.09
C SER A 160 -3.78 -10.11 -8.06
N PRO A 161 -5.09 -10.14 -8.35
CA PRO A 161 -5.77 -11.38 -8.65
C PRO A 161 -5.19 -12.03 -9.92
N VAL A 162 -5.14 -13.36 -9.97
CA VAL A 162 -4.62 -14.12 -11.12
C VAL A 162 -5.61 -14.12 -12.28
N ASN A 163 -6.88 -14.44 -12.01
CA ASN A 163 -7.95 -14.63 -13.00
C ASN A 163 -8.87 -13.42 -13.18
N TYR A 164 -8.38 -12.19 -13.02
CA TYR A 164 -9.23 -11.00 -13.19
C TYR A 164 -9.59 -10.70 -14.66
N GLY A 165 -8.90 -11.31 -15.63
CA GLY A 165 -9.08 -11.06 -17.06
C GLY A 165 -10.50 -11.30 -17.60
N ASP A 166 -11.33 -12.04 -16.87
CA ASP A 166 -12.70 -12.38 -17.27
C ASP A 166 -13.75 -11.37 -16.80
N VAL A 167 -13.36 -10.34 -16.04
CA VAL A 167 -14.27 -9.28 -15.60
C VAL A 167 -14.07 -8.06 -16.50
N PRO A 168 -14.96 -7.78 -17.46
CA PRO A 168 -14.87 -6.60 -18.28
C PRO A 168 -15.00 -5.36 -17.38
N TYR A 169 -13.88 -4.67 -17.15
CA TYR A 169 -13.94 -3.28 -16.71
C TYR A 169 -14.56 -2.50 -17.87
N PRO A 170 -15.67 -1.78 -17.67
CA PRO A 170 -16.14 -0.85 -18.69
C PRO A 170 -15.00 0.11 -19.00
N ASN A 171 -14.60 0.17 -20.28
CA ASN A 171 -13.53 1.04 -20.75
C ASN A 171 -13.75 2.45 -20.19
N ALA A 172 -12.84 2.90 -19.34
CA ALA A 172 -12.88 4.23 -18.72
C ALA A 172 -12.54 5.36 -19.72
N SER A 173 -12.77 5.16 -21.01
CA SER A 173 -12.72 6.21 -22.02
C SER A 173 -14.02 7.03 -22.10
N ASN A 174 -15.07 6.67 -21.35
CA ASN A 174 -16.36 7.37 -21.35
C ASN A 174 -16.97 7.70 -19.98
N MET A 175 -16.24 7.58 -18.86
CA MET A 175 -16.70 8.15 -17.58
C MET A 175 -16.32 9.63 -17.52
N THR A 176 -17.07 10.40 -18.31
CA THR A 176 -17.16 11.85 -18.17
C THR A 176 -17.67 12.13 -16.76
N LEU A 177 -17.05 13.12 -16.11
CA LEU A 177 -17.48 13.81 -14.90
C LEU A 177 -18.97 14.25 -14.97
N LYS A 178 -19.89 13.31 -14.78
CA LYS A 178 -21.33 13.57 -14.66
C LYS A 178 -21.84 12.78 -13.48
N ASN A 179 -21.66 13.35 -12.28
CA ASN A 179 -22.58 13.22 -11.14
C ASN A 179 -22.19 14.18 -10.00
N LEU A 180 -21.78 15.41 -10.33
CA LEU A 180 -21.83 16.57 -9.45
C LEU A 180 -22.99 17.47 -9.90
N ALA A 181 -24.19 16.91 -9.86
CA ALA A 181 -25.42 17.66 -10.09
C ALA A 181 -26.51 17.12 -9.16
N PHE A 182 -26.38 17.39 -7.86
CA PHE A 182 -27.53 17.43 -6.96
C PHE A 182 -27.41 18.58 -5.96
N THR A 183 -28.13 19.65 -6.31
CA THR A 183 -28.97 20.48 -5.45
C THR A 183 -28.29 21.35 -4.38
N ILE A 184 -28.07 22.61 -4.75
CA ILE A 184 -28.26 23.74 -3.84
C ILE A 184 -29.77 24.00 -3.79
N ARG A 185 -30.35 23.90 -2.60
CA ARG A 185 -31.46 24.74 -2.14
C ARG A 185 -31.12 25.20 -0.74
#